data_AF-A0A151JCD5-F1
#
_entry.id   AF-A0A151JCD5-F1
#
_cell.length_a   1.000
_cell.length_b   1.000
_cell.length_c   1.000
_cell.angle_alpha   90.00
_cell.angle_beta   90.00
_cell.angle_gamma   90.00
#
_symmetry.space_group_name_H-M   'P 1'
#
loop_
_entity.id
_entity.type
_entity.pdbx_description
1 polymer ?
#
loop_
_entity_poly.entity_id
_entity_poly.type
_entity_poly.pdbx_seq_one_letter_code
_entity_poly.pdbx_strand_id
1 'polypeptide(L)'
;MRDGIVLKKHYGELLFYVPQAMELQVMHKYHDKMGHLGIEKTYDNVIKSYWFPDMKRKITEYIFNCLKCISFSPSAGRQEGYLHCIPKGQLPFEICHVDHYGLIDKERVIKRYCYRFLH
;
A
#
# COMPACT_ATOMS: atom_id res chain seq x y z
N MET A 1 -6.09 -18.10 -35.53
CA MET A 1 -5.02 -18.91 -34.91
C MET A 1 -3.82 -18.84 -35.87
N ARG A 2 -2.65 -18.41 -35.40
CA ARG A 2 -1.39 -18.47 -36.17
C ARG A 2 -0.45 -19.36 -35.35
N ASP A 3 0.11 -20.39 -35.95
CA ASP A 3 1.09 -21.30 -35.32
C ASP A 3 0.64 -21.95 -33.99
N GLY A 4 -0.65 -22.31 -33.88
CA GLY A 4 -1.22 -22.91 -32.65
C GLY A 4 -1.46 -21.91 -31.51
N ILE A 5 -1.17 -20.63 -31.73
CA ILE A 5 -1.32 -19.55 -30.76
C ILE A 5 -2.59 -18.75 -31.08
N VAL A 6 -3.38 -18.48 -30.03
CA VAL A 6 -4.58 -17.66 -30.11
C VAL A 6 -4.21 -16.20 -29.82
N LEU A 7 -4.59 -15.30 -30.73
CA LEU A 7 -4.34 -13.88 -30.62
C LEU A 7 -5.67 -13.13 -30.50
N LYS A 8 -5.71 -12.11 -29.66
CA LYS A 8 -6.84 -11.18 -29.55
C LYS A 8 -6.42 -9.80 -30.06
N LYS A 9 -7.27 -9.18 -30.90
CA LYS A 9 -7.08 -7.78 -31.30
C LYS A 9 -7.56 -6.84 -30.19
N HIS A 10 -6.71 -5.92 -29.77
CA HIS A 10 -6.99 -4.94 -28.72
C HIS A 10 -6.41 -3.58 -29.12
N TYR A 11 -7.26 -2.57 -29.36
CA TYR A 11 -6.87 -1.23 -29.87
C TYR A 11 -5.90 -1.23 -31.06
N GLY A 12 -6.03 -2.22 -31.96
CA GLY A 12 -5.16 -2.35 -33.13
C GLY A 12 -3.95 -3.26 -32.92
N GLU A 13 -3.60 -3.57 -31.68
CA GLU A 13 -2.50 -4.48 -31.32
C GLU A 13 -2.99 -5.93 -31.21
N LEU A 14 -2.07 -6.89 -31.39
CA LEU A 14 -2.34 -8.33 -31.22
C LEU A 14 -1.76 -8.81 -29.90
N LEU A 15 -2.63 -9.32 -29.02
CA LEU A 15 -2.26 -9.84 -27.71
C LEU A 15 -2.36 -11.36 -27.69
N PHE A 16 -1.43 -12.00 -26.98
CA PHE A 16 -1.44 -13.44 -26.77
C PHE A 16 -2.54 -13.84 -25.79
N TYR A 17 -3.44 -14.72 -26.22
CA TYR A 17 -4.39 -15.32 -25.31
C TYR A 17 -3.68 -16.26 -24.34
N VAL A 18 -3.97 -16.12 -23.05
CA VAL A 18 -3.40 -16.96 -22.00
C VAL A 18 -4.47 -17.96 -21.54
N PRO A 19 -4.22 -19.28 -21.67
CA PRO A 19 -5.08 -20.30 -21.07
C PRO A 19 -5.09 -20.20 -19.54
N GLN A 20 -6.20 -20.58 -18.91
CA GLN A 20 -6.39 -20.48 -17.46
C GLN A 20 -5.23 -21.10 -16.65
N ALA A 21 -4.70 -22.25 -17.09
CA ALA A 21 -3.59 -22.94 -16.44
C ALA A 21 -2.28 -22.12 -16.38
N MET A 22 -2.12 -21.12 -17.25
CA MET A 22 -0.92 -20.30 -17.36
C MET A 22 -1.09 -18.89 -16.76
N GLU A 23 -2.32 -18.48 -16.44
CA GLU A 23 -2.60 -17.13 -15.91
C GLU A 23 -1.80 -16.85 -14.62
N LEU A 24 -1.64 -17.85 -13.76
CA LEU A 24 -0.87 -17.73 -12.51
C LEU A 24 0.61 -17.41 -12.79
N GLN A 25 1.21 -17.99 -13.82
CA GLN A 25 2.60 -17.73 -14.18
C GLN A 25 2.77 -16.31 -14.71
N VAL A 26 1.78 -15.80 -15.44
CA VAL A 26 1.75 -14.41 -15.88
C VAL A 26 1.66 -13.48 -14.68
N MET A 27 0.73 -13.71 -13.75
CA MET A 27 0.60 -12.90 -12.54
C MET A 27 1.90 -12.89 -11.72
N HIS A 28 2.50 -14.07 -11.48
CA HIS A 28 3.77 -14.18 -10.75
C HIS A 28 4.94 -13.44 -11.44
N LYS A 29 4.99 -13.45 -12.79
CA LYS A 29 6.02 -12.71 -13.53
C LYS A 29 5.85 -11.20 -13.37
N TYR A 30 4.63 -10.67 -13.49
CA TYR A 30 4.40 -9.22 -13.52
C TYR A 30 4.16 -8.60 -12.15
N HIS A 31 3.72 -9.37 -11.15
CA HIS A 31 3.58 -8.91 -9.78
C HIS A 31 4.85 -9.22 -8.97
N ASP A 32 5.15 -10.50 -8.71
CA ASP A 32 6.20 -10.90 -7.77
C ASP A 32 7.60 -10.56 -8.28
N LYS A 33 7.90 -10.87 -9.55
CA LYS A 33 9.26 -10.67 -10.10
C LYS A 33 9.56 -9.21 -10.46
N MET A 34 8.55 -8.36 -10.61
CA MET A 34 8.72 -6.93 -10.90
C MET A 34 8.61 -6.04 -9.65
N GLY A 35 8.69 -6.63 -8.45
CA GLY A 35 8.74 -5.88 -7.20
C GLY A 35 7.37 -5.56 -6.60
N HIS A 36 6.44 -6.52 -6.63
CA HIS A 36 5.12 -6.41 -6.01
C HIS A 36 4.31 -5.19 -6.47
N LEU A 37 4.24 -5.02 -7.80
CA LEU A 37 3.48 -3.93 -8.40
C LEU A 37 2.01 -3.97 -7.96
N GLY A 38 1.43 -2.78 -7.75
CA GLY A 38 0.01 -2.62 -7.45
C GLY A 38 -0.88 -2.95 -8.66
N ILE A 39 -2.17 -3.11 -8.41
CA ILE A 39 -3.18 -3.64 -9.35
C ILE A 39 -3.11 -2.99 -10.73
N GLU A 40 -3.24 -1.66 -10.82
CA GLU A 40 -3.28 -0.97 -12.13
C GLU A 40 -1.94 -1.12 -12.88
N LYS A 41 -0.79 -0.99 -12.19
CA LYS A 41 0.52 -1.18 -12.83
C LYS A 41 0.74 -2.61 -13.32
N THR A 42 0.28 -3.61 -12.57
CA THR A 42 0.33 -5.01 -13.01
C THR A 42 -0.55 -5.20 -14.24
N TYR A 43 -1.78 -4.71 -14.22
CA TYR A 43 -2.70 -4.77 -15.37
C TYR A 43 -2.09 -4.12 -16.62
N ASP A 44 -1.59 -2.89 -16.50
CA ASP A 44 -1.00 -2.13 -17.59
C ASP A 44 0.22 -2.82 -18.20
N ASN A 45 0.99 -3.57 -17.41
CA ASN A 45 2.13 -4.33 -17.92
C ASN A 45 1.72 -5.63 -18.59
N VAL A 46 0.68 -6.31 -18.09
CA VAL A 46 0.19 -7.56 -18.69
C VAL A 46 -0.50 -7.29 -20.04
N ILE A 47 -1.33 -6.25 -20.12
CA ILE A 47 -2.15 -5.94 -21.31
C ILE A 47 -1.31 -5.50 -22.54
N LYS A 48 -0.02 -5.20 -22.36
CA LYS A 48 0.93 -4.91 -23.45
C LYS A 48 1.26 -6.14 -24.30
N SER A 49 1.05 -7.35 -23.80
CA SER A 49 1.46 -8.57 -24.50
C SER A 49 0.46 -9.70 -24.38
N TYR A 50 -0.32 -9.74 -23.29
CA TYR A 50 -1.20 -10.85 -22.97
C TYR A 50 -2.64 -10.39 -22.74
N TRP A 51 -3.57 -11.28 -23.03
CA TRP A 51 -4.97 -11.11 -22.68
C TRP A 51 -5.58 -12.42 -22.18
N PHE A 52 -6.44 -12.34 -21.18
CA PHE A 52 -7.30 -13.44 -20.72
C PHE A 52 -8.61 -12.87 -20.15
N PRO A 53 -9.65 -13.68 -19.93
CA PRO A 53 -10.92 -13.20 -19.37
C PRO A 53 -10.74 -12.67 -17.93
N ASP A 54 -11.46 -11.59 -17.58
CA ASP A 54 -11.51 -10.98 -16.25
C ASP A 54 -10.17 -10.52 -15.66
N MET A 55 -9.21 -10.07 -16.48
CA MET A 55 -7.87 -9.70 -16.02
C MET A 55 -7.85 -8.82 -14.77
N LYS A 56 -8.62 -7.71 -14.75
CA LYS A 56 -8.65 -6.81 -13.60
C LYS A 56 -9.08 -7.52 -12.33
N ARG A 57 -10.19 -8.29 -12.37
CA ARG A 57 -10.68 -9.04 -11.21
C ARG A 57 -9.65 -10.07 -10.71
N LYS A 58 -9.10 -10.88 -11.62
CA LYS A 58 -8.14 -11.93 -11.28
C LYS A 58 -6.81 -11.38 -10.74
N ILE A 59 -6.30 -10.29 -11.34
CA ILE A 59 -5.09 -9.60 -10.87
C ILE A 59 -5.35 -9.01 -9.47
N THR A 60 -6.50 -8.38 -9.27
CA THR A 60 -6.91 -7.87 -7.95
C THR A 60 -6.95 -8.97 -6.90
N GLU A 61 -7.65 -10.09 -7.18
CA GLU A 61 -7.70 -11.26 -6.29
C GLU A 61 -6.31 -11.80 -5.98
N TYR A 62 -5.43 -11.92 -6.98
CA TYR A 62 -4.06 -12.39 -6.79
C TYR A 62 -3.25 -11.50 -5.85
N ILE A 63 -3.29 -10.18 -6.07
CA ILE A 63 -2.54 -9.20 -5.28
C ILE A 63 -3.09 -9.10 -3.85
N PHE A 64 -4.41 -9.14 -3.67
CA PHE A 64 -5.03 -9.15 -2.34
C PHE A 64 -4.63 -10.38 -1.51
N ASN A 65 -4.32 -11.49 -2.16
CA ASN A 65 -3.84 -12.71 -1.51
C ASN A 65 -2.30 -12.81 -1.42
N CYS A 66 -1.56 -11.78 -1.85
CA CYS A 66 -0.11 -11.78 -1.78
C CYS A 66 0.38 -11.50 -0.36
N LEU A 67 0.95 -12.50 0.30
CA LEU A 67 1.46 -12.41 1.69
C LEU A 67 2.48 -11.29 1.89
N LYS A 68 3.35 -11.06 0.89
CA LYS A 68 4.34 -9.98 0.95
C LYS A 68 3.66 -8.61 0.90
N CYS A 69 2.70 -8.42 -0.01
CA CYS A 69 1.93 -7.18 -0.02
C CYS A 69 1.18 -7.00 1.30
N ILE A 70 0.48 -8.02 1.79
CA ILE A 70 -0.23 -7.94 3.08
C ILE A 70 0.71 -7.53 4.23
N SER A 71 1.93 -8.08 4.26
CA SER A 71 2.89 -7.84 5.35
C SER A 71 3.57 -6.47 5.28
N PHE A 72 3.81 -5.94 4.07
CA PHE A 72 4.59 -4.72 3.85
C PHE A 72 3.76 -3.52 3.39
N SER A 73 2.51 -3.72 2.99
CA SER A 73 1.60 -2.62 2.69
C SER A 73 1.40 -1.81 3.96
N PRO A 74 1.54 -0.47 3.89
CA PRO A 74 1.12 0.38 4.99
C PRO A 74 -0.31 -0.01 5.33
N SER A 75 -0.57 -0.36 6.58
CA SER A 75 -1.95 -0.37 7.06
C SER A 75 -2.51 0.99 6.65
N ALA A 76 -3.57 1.01 5.85
CA ALA A 76 -4.41 2.20 5.80
C ALA A 76 -4.67 2.51 7.27
N GLY A 77 -4.09 3.60 7.77
CA GLY A 77 -4.12 3.90 9.19
C GLY A 77 -5.56 3.81 9.66
N ARG A 78 -5.78 3.58 10.95
CA ARG A 78 -7.13 3.76 11.50
C ARG A 78 -7.67 5.06 10.93
N GLN A 79 -8.85 5.00 10.30
CA GLN A 79 -9.55 6.21 9.90
C GLN A 79 -9.48 7.17 11.08
N GLU A 80 -9.00 8.40 10.84
CA GLU A 80 -8.79 9.37 11.91
C GLU A 80 -10.06 9.42 12.77
N GLY A 81 -9.92 8.97 14.01
CA GLY A 81 -11.01 9.01 14.97
C GLY A 81 -11.19 10.43 15.47
N TYR A 82 -12.33 10.70 16.09
CA TYR A 82 -12.49 11.94 16.84
C TYR A 82 -11.44 12.01 17.95
N LEU A 83 -10.71 13.12 18.02
CA LEU A 83 -9.87 13.41 19.17
C LEU A 83 -10.77 13.50 20.40
N HIS A 84 -10.51 12.69 21.41
CA HIS A 84 -11.12 12.86 22.73
C HIS A 84 -10.47 14.06 23.41
N CYS A 85 -10.90 15.27 23.06
CA CYS A 85 -10.41 16.49 23.67
C CYS A 85 -10.68 16.47 25.18
N ILE A 86 -9.64 16.72 25.97
CA ILE A 86 -9.79 16.96 27.40
C ILE A 86 -10.44 18.36 27.54
N PRO A 87 -11.60 18.49 28.23
CA PRO A 87 -12.28 19.77 28.37
C PRO A 87 -11.37 20.78 29.09
N LYS A 88 -11.39 22.05 28.70
CA LYS A 88 -10.57 23.08 29.34
C LYS A 88 -11.05 23.33 30.78
N GLY A 89 -10.11 23.38 31.72
CA GLY A 89 -10.37 23.84 33.08
C GLY A 89 -10.80 25.31 33.10
N GLN A 90 -11.55 25.69 34.14
CA GLN A 90 -12.00 27.07 34.39
C GLN A 90 -11.02 27.84 35.29
N LEU A 91 -10.06 27.15 35.91
CA LEU A 91 -9.08 27.73 36.83
C LEU A 91 -7.65 27.60 36.31
N PRO A 92 -6.75 28.54 36.67
CA PRO A 92 -5.32 28.39 36.42
C PRO A 92 -4.79 27.07 37.00
N PHE A 93 -3.94 26.38 36.23
CA PHE A 93 -3.28 25.12 36.61
C PHE A 93 -4.19 23.89 36.82
N GLU A 94 -5.47 23.98 36.44
CA GLU A 94 -6.42 22.86 36.56
C GLU A 94 -6.06 21.67 35.65
N ILE A 95 -5.46 21.96 34.49
CA ILE A 95 -5.00 20.94 33.54
C ILE A 95 -3.58 21.25 33.12
N CYS A 96 -2.68 20.27 33.28
CA CYS A 96 -1.30 20.34 32.85
C CYS A 96 -1.01 19.22 31.85
N HIS A 97 -0.66 19.58 30.62
CA HIS A 97 -0.17 18.63 29.62
C HIS A 97 1.36 18.56 29.72
N VAL A 98 1.89 17.40 30.11
CA VAL A 98 3.33 17.17 30.21
C VAL A 98 3.73 16.19 29.13
N ASP A 99 4.73 16.56 28.34
CA ASP A 99 5.34 15.70 27.33
C ASP A 99 6.86 15.65 27.53
N HIS A 100 7.47 14.55 27.07
CA HIS A 100 8.91 14.36 27.13
C HIS A 100 9.50 14.38 25.72
N TYR A 101 10.53 15.22 25.54
CA TYR A 101 11.34 15.23 24.33
C TYR A 101 12.76 14.72 24.63
N GLY A 102 13.31 13.83 23.79
CA GLY A 102 14.68 13.30 23.92
C GLY A 102 15.21 12.68 22.62
N LEU A 103 16.51 12.50 22.38
CA LEU A 103 17.75 12.75 23.13
C LEU A 103 18.44 14.00 22.56
N ILE A 104 18.60 15.05 23.36
CA ILE A 104 19.36 16.24 22.98
C ILE A 104 20.78 16.07 23.54
N ASP A 105 21.64 15.49 22.71
CA ASP A 105 23.06 15.22 22.95
C ASP A 105 23.40 14.04 23.86
N LYS A 106 24.32 13.18 23.40
CA LYS A 106 24.74 11.94 24.10
C LYS A 106 25.83 12.19 25.14
N GLU A 107 26.41 13.39 25.18
CA GLU A 107 27.61 13.65 25.98
C GLU A 107 27.34 14.41 27.30
N ARG A 108 26.13 14.97 27.49
CA ARG A 108 25.78 15.65 28.73
C ARG A 108 24.35 15.33 29.16
N VAL A 109 24.22 14.57 30.25
CA VAL A 109 22.95 14.33 30.95
C VAL A 109 22.53 15.62 31.68
N ILE A 110 22.18 16.67 30.95
CA ILE A 110 21.48 17.83 31.51
C ILE A 110 20.04 17.70 31.04
N LYS A 111 19.17 17.21 31.92
CA LYS A 111 17.74 17.15 31.66
C LYS A 111 17.18 18.58 31.63
N ARG A 112 17.04 19.15 30.43
CA ARG A 112 16.35 20.43 30.23
C ARG A 112 14.86 20.14 30.08
N TYR A 113 14.10 20.41 31.13
CA TYR A 113 12.64 20.35 31.09
C TYR A 113 12.12 21.72 30.63
N CYS A 114 11.48 21.75 29.46
CA CYS A 114 10.82 22.95 28.97
C CYS A 114 9.31 22.79 29.22
N TYR A 115 8.80 23.38 30.29
CA TYR A 115 7.37 23.35 30.59
C TYR A 115 6.67 24.41 29.73
N ARG A 116 5.84 23.95 28.78
CA ARG A 116 4.98 24.85 28.00
C ARG A 116 3.59 24.86 28.60
N PHE A 117 3.25 25.92 29.31
CA PHE A 117 1.89 26.17 29.74
C PHE A 117 1.11 26.73 28.54
N LEU A 118 0.10 25.99 28.08
CA LEU A 118 -0.91 26.47 27.13
C LEU A 118 -2.16 26.84 27.94
N HIS A 119 -2.67 28.06 27.76
CA HIS A 119 -3.97 28.52 28.28
C HIS A 119 -5.03 28.39 27.16
#